data_AF-A0A4S1XA01-F1
#
_entry.id   AF-A0A4S1XA01-F1
#
_cell.length_a   1.000
_cell.length_b   1.000
_cell.length_c   1.000
_cell.angle_alpha   90.00
_cell.angle_beta   90.00
_cell.angle_gamma   90.00
#
_symmetry.space_group_name_H-M   'P 1'
#
loop_
_entity.id
_entity.type
_entity.pdbx_description
1 polymer ?
#
loop_
_entity_poly.entity_id
_entity_poly.type
_entity_poly.pdbx_seq_one_letter_code
_entity_poly.pdbx_strand_id
1 'polypeptide(L)'
;MIEAAGVATRFNLDSLLAGTSVTTPGFRIPIDGGGAAKPAEVRFDAADLYGAKGPQAADIRQDALGDCYFVATLGALAQQRPDAVRGMISFDARTGNFTVRLHDGDGNPQLVQVTQAELEDNLARQGGSTADNTGLDGPIWPAVAETAYAKMHDSNPADGLTEGYNAIANGGWPQDAMQAITGDRGDEIRYSEGFFESENSALDRMAGQVDAALSNGRPVTLWTVPENRSLWDRIRGNEGTQDGLVDNHVYTVQDVHKNADGEWMVTVRNPWSTNMNVGEGHDTASATMEVPLRTLADTGGAEAFTAGPAR
;
A
#
# COMPACT_ATOMS: atom_id res chain seq x y z
N MET A 1 18.68 -43.83 -32.17
CA MET A 1 19.55 -43.99 -31.00
C MET A 1 19.72 -42.59 -30.43
N ILE A 2 19.14 -42.17 -29.32
CA ILE A 2 18.67 -42.83 -28.10
C ILE A 2 17.31 -42.21 -27.70
N GLU A 3 16.44 -43.01 -27.07
CA GLU A 3 15.05 -42.75 -26.70
C GLU A 3 14.88 -41.81 -25.47
N ALA A 4 13.71 -41.15 -25.40
CA ALA A 4 12.99 -40.96 -24.14
C ALA A 4 11.48 -40.84 -24.41
N ALA A 5 10.72 -41.79 -23.85
CA ALA A 5 9.26 -41.84 -23.86
C ALA A 5 8.69 -41.39 -22.51
N GLY A 6 7.45 -40.89 -22.48
CA GLY A 6 6.71 -40.54 -21.26
C GLY A 6 5.57 -39.56 -21.54
N VAL A 7 4.47 -40.00 -22.16
CA VAL A 7 3.17 -40.35 -21.53
C VAL A 7 2.49 -39.17 -20.82
N ALA A 8 1.54 -38.58 -21.53
CA ALA A 8 0.55 -37.63 -21.02
C ALA A 8 -0.42 -38.34 -20.06
N THR A 9 -0.57 -37.81 -18.85
CA THR A 9 -1.56 -38.30 -17.89
C THR A 9 -2.62 -37.22 -17.67
N ARG A 10 -3.83 -37.50 -18.12
CA ARG A 10 -5.05 -36.73 -17.82
C ARG A 10 -5.42 -37.00 -16.37
N PHE A 11 -5.39 -35.97 -15.52
CA PHE A 11 -5.89 -36.07 -14.14
C PHE A 11 -7.42 -35.97 -14.15
N ASN A 12 -8.06 -37.06 -13.75
CA ASN A 12 -9.51 -37.15 -13.53
C ASN A 12 -9.74 -37.10 -12.01
N LEU A 13 -10.48 -36.10 -11.52
CA LEU A 13 -10.64 -35.80 -10.10
C LEU A 13 -11.60 -36.74 -9.33
N ASP A 14 -12.20 -37.73 -10.00
CA ASP A 14 -13.28 -38.56 -9.42
C ASP A 14 -12.82 -39.83 -8.66
N SER A 15 -11.55 -39.96 -8.24
CA SER A 15 -11.08 -41.23 -7.61
C SER A 15 -10.34 -41.13 -6.27
N LEU A 16 -10.36 -39.99 -5.58
CA LEU A 16 -9.76 -39.86 -4.24
C LEU A 16 -10.80 -39.60 -3.14
N LEU A 17 -11.79 -40.49 -3.05
CA LEU A 17 -12.56 -40.72 -1.82
C LEU A 17 -12.51 -42.21 -1.48
N ALA A 18 -11.42 -42.62 -0.83
CA ALA A 18 -11.35 -43.89 -0.11
C ALA A 18 -10.53 -43.65 1.16
N GLY A 19 -11.20 -43.82 2.29
CA GLY A 19 -10.83 -43.21 3.56
C GLY A 19 -9.54 -43.71 4.19
N THR A 20 -8.88 -42.80 4.90
CA THR A 20 -8.25 -43.08 6.19
C THR A 20 -8.47 -41.87 7.09
N SER A 21 -9.18 -42.09 8.20
CA SER A 21 -9.47 -41.08 9.21
C SER A 21 -8.26 -40.89 10.13
N VAL A 22 -7.70 -39.69 10.16
CA VAL A 22 -6.79 -39.24 11.23
C VAL A 22 -7.62 -38.45 12.23
N THR A 23 -7.75 -38.95 13.44
CA THR A 23 -8.52 -38.31 14.53
C THR A 23 -7.62 -37.38 15.33
N THR A 24 -7.86 -36.07 15.26
CA THR A 24 -7.36 -35.08 16.22
C THR A 24 -8.38 -34.90 17.35
N PRO A 25 -7.99 -34.87 18.64
CA PRO A 25 -8.95 -34.72 19.74
C PRO A 25 -9.54 -33.30 19.75
N GLY A 26 -10.85 -33.16 19.50
CA GLY A 26 -11.58 -31.90 19.67
C GLY A 26 -12.71 -31.63 18.66
N PHE A 27 -12.76 -32.35 17.54
CA PHE A 27 -13.76 -32.10 16.49
C PHE A 27 -14.72 -33.29 16.37
N ARG A 28 -15.98 -33.11 16.75
CA ARG A 28 -17.07 -34.03 16.39
C ARG A 28 -17.77 -33.46 15.16
N ILE A 29 -17.67 -34.13 14.01
CA ILE A 29 -18.52 -33.85 12.86
C ILE A 29 -19.81 -34.66 13.01
N PRO A 30 -21.00 -34.03 13.10
CA PRO A 30 -22.25 -34.73 12.88
C PRO A 30 -22.35 -35.01 11.37
N ILE A 31 -22.36 -36.28 10.99
CA ILE A 31 -22.69 -36.69 9.62
C ILE A 31 -24.19 -36.92 9.60
N ASP A 32 -24.95 -35.87 9.32
CA ASP A 32 -26.32 -35.98 8.85
C ASP A 32 -26.46 -35.15 7.57
N GLY A 33 -26.96 -35.79 6.52
CA GLY A 33 -27.00 -35.29 5.15
C GLY A 33 -27.98 -34.14 4.90
N GLY A 34 -27.74 -32.99 5.54
CA GLY A 34 -28.25 -31.70 5.11
C GLY A 34 -27.17 -30.97 4.32
N GLY A 35 -27.51 -30.42 3.15
CA GLY A 35 -26.57 -29.66 2.32
C GLY A 35 -25.77 -28.67 3.18
N ALA A 36 -24.44 -28.70 3.03
CA ALA A 36 -23.56 -27.79 3.75
C ALA A 36 -24.11 -26.36 3.60
N ALA A 37 -24.52 -25.76 4.71
CA ALA A 37 -24.88 -24.36 4.71
C ALA A 37 -23.68 -23.59 4.14
N LYS A 38 -23.90 -22.73 3.12
CA LYS A 38 -22.89 -21.75 2.70
C LYS A 38 -22.37 -21.11 4.00
N PRO A 39 -21.05 -21.00 4.21
CA PRO A 39 -20.51 -20.27 5.36
C PRO A 39 -21.25 -18.94 5.48
N ALA A 40 -21.63 -18.55 6.70
CA ALA A 40 -22.29 -17.27 6.91
C ALA A 40 -21.42 -16.17 6.29
N GLU A 41 -22.01 -15.38 5.42
CA GLU A 41 -21.35 -14.27 4.73
C GLU A 41 -20.88 -13.28 5.80
N VAL A 42 -19.58 -12.97 5.81
CA VAL A 42 -19.00 -12.03 6.78
C VAL A 42 -19.56 -10.66 6.46
N ARG A 43 -20.24 -10.02 7.41
CA ARG A 43 -20.78 -8.67 7.22
C ARG A 43 -20.05 -7.70 8.12
N PHE A 44 -19.52 -6.66 7.50
CA PHE A 44 -18.84 -5.57 8.18
C PHE A 44 -19.78 -4.40 8.43
N ASP A 45 -19.60 -3.73 9.56
CA ASP A 45 -20.32 -2.51 9.91
C ASP A 45 -19.37 -1.37 10.35
N ALA A 46 -19.94 -0.32 10.94
CA ALA A 46 -19.16 0.84 11.38
C ALA A 46 -18.12 0.52 12.47
N ALA A 47 -18.33 -0.53 13.27
CA ALA A 47 -17.41 -0.95 14.32
C ALA A 47 -16.14 -1.61 13.77
N ASP A 48 -16.21 -2.18 12.57
CA ASP A 48 -15.07 -2.86 11.93
C ASP A 48 -14.15 -1.90 11.16
N LEU A 49 -14.64 -0.70 10.83
CA LEU A 49 -13.88 0.28 10.02
C LEU A 49 -12.51 0.60 10.62
N TYR A 50 -12.44 0.80 11.92
CA TYR A 50 -11.24 1.33 12.58
C TYR A 50 -10.87 0.50 13.81
N GLY A 51 -9.57 0.38 14.06
CA GLY A 51 -9.08 -0.14 15.32
C GLY A 51 -9.38 0.82 16.49
N ALA A 52 -9.12 0.37 17.72
CA ALA A 52 -9.37 1.16 18.93
C ALA A 52 -8.66 2.53 18.97
N LYS A 53 -7.57 2.70 18.22
CA LYS A 53 -6.82 3.96 18.11
C LYS A 53 -7.29 4.85 16.94
N GLY A 54 -8.27 4.41 16.16
CA GLY A 54 -8.63 5.01 14.88
C GLY A 54 -7.85 4.44 13.71
N PRO A 55 -7.95 5.08 12.53
CA PRO A 55 -7.15 4.71 11.38
C PRO A 55 -5.67 4.97 11.66
N GLN A 56 -4.82 4.01 11.32
CA GLN A 56 -3.38 4.06 11.48
C GLN A 56 -2.70 3.64 10.18
N ALA A 57 -1.53 4.20 9.88
CA ALA A 57 -0.70 3.70 8.78
C ALA A 57 -0.35 2.21 8.93
N ALA A 58 -0.34 1.70 10.16
CA ALA A 58 -0.10 0.28 10.46
C ALA A 58 -1.25 -0.64 10.02
N ASP A 59 -2.44 -0.10 9.75
CA ASP A 59 -3.59 -0.90 9.26
C ASP A 59 -3.40 -1.30 7.79
N ILE A 60 -2.40 -0.71 7.11
CA ILE A 60 -2.08 -0.94 5.70
C ILE A 60 -1.03 -2.02 5.56
N ARG A 61 -1.34 -3.01 4.75
CA ARG A 61 -0.40 -4.00 4.25
C ARG A 61 -0.77 -4.31 2.81
N GLN A 62 -0.01 -3.75 1.89
CA GLN A 62 -0.12 -4.08 0.48
C GLN A 62 0.47 -5.46 0.24
N ASP A 63 -0.33 -6.34 -0.33
CA ASP A 63 0.13 -7.63 -0.81
C ASP A 63 0.48 -7.55 -2.32
N ALA A 64 -0.36 -8.07 -3.21
CA ALA A 64 0.02 -8.28 -4.62
C ALA A 64 -0.39 -7.14 -5.59
N LEU A 65 -1.21 -6.19 -5.15
CA LEU A 65 -1.64 -5.07 -5.98
C LEU A 65 -0.54 -4.01 -6.07
N GLY A 66 -0.20 -3.57 -7.29
CA GLY A 66 0.82 -2.55 -7.54
C GLY A 66 0.38 -1.12 -7.26
N ASP A 67 -0.53 -0.91 -6.32
CA ASP A 67 -1.16 0.38 -6.02
C ASP A 67 -0.46 1.14 -4.87
N CYS A 68 0.85 0.98 -4.74
CA CYS A 68 1.64 1.47 -3.59
C CYS A 68 1.48 2.98 -3.39
N TYR A 69 1.41 3.70 -4.51
CA TYR A 69 1.15 5.12 -4.56
C TYR A 69 -0.14 5.55 -3.85
N PHE A 70 -1.20 4.73 -3.92
CA PHE A 70 -2.48 5.01 -3.29
C PHE A 70 -2.46 4.67 -1.80
N VAL A 71 -2.11 3.43 -1.47
CA VAL A 71 -2.17 2.94 -0.07
C VAL A 71 -1.09 3.61 0.81
N ALA A 72 0.11 3.90 0.31
CA ALA A 72 1.09 4.67 1.07
C ALA A 72 0.61 6.10 1.35
N THR A 73 -0.16 6.70 0.43
CA THR A 73 -0.76 8.03 0.62
C THR A 73 -1.88 8.01 1.65
N LEU A 74 -2.72 6.96 1.66
CA LEU A 74 -3.68 6.71 2.74
C LEU A 74 -2.98 6.59 4.10
N GLY A 75 -1.85 5.87 4.14
CA GLY A 75 -1.01 5.74 5.34
C GLY A 75 -0.49 7.08 5.83
N ALA A 76 0.01 7.92 4.92
CA ALA A 76 0.47 9.27 5.22
C ALA A 76 -0.65 10.16 5.78
N LEU A 77 -1.86 10.08 5.21
CA LEU A 77 -3.02 10.81 5.71
C LEU A 77 -3.47 10.29 7.09
N ALA A 78 -3.50 8.97 7.30
CA ALA A 78 -3.87 8.38 8.60
C ALA A 78 -2.88 8.78 9.71
N GLN A 79 -1.58 8.87 9.38
CA GLN A 79 -0.55 9.32 10.32
C GLN A 79 -0.74 10.78 10.74
N GLN A 80 -0.99 11.67 9.78
CA GLN A 80 -1.00 13.12 10.04
C GLN A 80 -2.38 13.65 10.43
N ARG A 81 -3.45 13.05 9.87
CA ARG A 81 -4.84 13.50 10.01
C ARG A 81 -5.81 12.30 10.05
N PRO A 82 -5.79 11.48 11.11
CA PRO A 82 -6.70 10.34 11.23
C PRO A 82 -8.18 10.74 11.18
N ASP A 83 -8.52 11.95 11.63
CA ASP A 83 -9.89 12.48 11.53
C ASP A 83 -10.33 12.79 10.09
N ALA A 84 -9.39 13.14 9.20
CA ALA A 84 -9.69 13.31 7.78
C ALA A 84 -10.06 11.97 7.14
N VAL A 85 -9.38 10.88 7.52
CA VAL A 85 -9.73 9.51 7.11
C VAL A 85 -11.10 9.10 7.65
N ARG A 86 -11.43 9.43 8.90
CA ARG A 86 -12.78 9.23 9.45
C ARG A 86 -13.84 10.01 8.69
N GLY A 87 -13.57 11.26 8.32
CA GLY A 87 -14.48 12.09 7.53
C GLY A 87 -14.54 11.72 6.04
N MET A 88 -13.70 10.78 5.59
CA MET A 88 -13.69 10.28 4.22
C MET A 88 -14.68 9.13 4.03
N ILE A 89 -14.98 8.35 5.08
CA ILE A 89 -15.78 7.12 4.99
C ILE A 89 -17.01 7.22 5.90
N SER A 90 -18.17 6.87 5.38
CA SER A 90 -19.42 6.78 6.13
C SER A 90 -20.11 5.43 5.92
N PHE A 91 -20.85 4.96 6.91
CA PHE A 91 -21.60 3.70 6.87
C PHE A 91 -23.11 3.96 6.95
N ASP A 92 -23.90 3.33 6.07
CA ASP A 92 -25.36 3.37 6.11
C ASP A 92 -25.93 2.06 6.65
N ALA A 93 -26.35 2.05 7.92
CA ALA A 93 -26.91 0.88 8.59
C ALA A 93 -28.18 0.30 7.94
N ARG A 94 -28.89 1.06 7.08
CA ARG A 94 -30.09 0.55 6.39
C ARG A 94 -29.74 -0.33 5.20
N THR A 95 -28.64 -0.02 4.52
CA THR A 95 -28.18 -0.75 3.34
C THR A 95 -27.04 -1.72 3.69
N GLY A 96 -26.30 -1.43 4.76
CA GLY A 96 -25.05 -2.10 5.10
C GLY A 96 -23.89 -1.70 4.21
N ASN A 97 -24.00 -0.60 3.45
CA ASN A 97 -22.96 -0.16 2.52
C ASN A 97 -22.14 0.98 3.13
N PHE A 98 -20.90 1.10 2.65
CA PHE A 98 -20.03 2.23 2.92
C PHE A 98 -20.14 3.27 1.79
N THR A 99 -19.84 4.53 2.10
CA THR A 99 -19.65 5.59 1.11
C THR A 99 -18.32 6.28 1.40
N VAL A 100 -17.46 6.31 0.40
CA VAL A 100 -16.14 6.93 0.46
C VAL A 100 -16.16 8.21 -0.38
N ARG A 101 -15.65 9.30 0.18
CA ARG A 101 -15.44 10.55 -0.55
C ARG A 101 -14.01 10.58 -1.08
N LEU A 102 -13.87 10.39 -2.39
CA LEU A 102 -12.62 10.61 -3.13
C LEU A 102 -12.78 11.85 -4.03
N HIS A 103 -11.82 12.11 -4.91
CA HIS A 103 -11.84 13.22 -5.84
C HIS A 103 -11.35 12.79 -7.21
N ASP A 104 -11.89 13.42 -8.27
CA ASP A 104 -11.50 13.13 -9.64
C ASP A 104 -10.19 13.84 -10.06
N GLY A 105 -9.85 13.70 -11.35
CA GLY A 105 -8.69 14.31 -11.99
C GLY A 105 -8.62 15.85 -11.95
N ASP A 106 -9.72 16.51 -11.59
CA ASP A 106 -9.79 17.97 -11.42
C ASP A 106 -9.92 18.37 -9.93
N GLY A 107 -9.87 17.40 -9.01
CA GLY A 107 -10.03 17.61 -7.57
C GLY A 107 -11.48 17.74 -7.10
N ASN A 108 -12.48 17.46 -7.94
CA ASN A 108 -13.88 17.54 -7.53
C ASN A 108 -14.29 16.30 -6.73
N PRO A 109 -15.06 16.47 -5.64
CA PRO A 109 -15.44 15.36 -4.77
C PRO A 109 -16.39 14.36 -5.46
N GLN A 110 -16.07 13.08 -5.32
CA GLN A 110 -16.84 11.93 -5.78
C GLN A 110 -17.26 11.08 -4.58
N LEU A 111 -18.57 10.84 -4.43
CA LEU A 111 -19.10 9.95 -3.39
C LEU A 111 -19.31 8.56 -3.97
N VAL A 112 -18.41 7.64 -3.62
CA VAL A 112 -18.39 6.27 -4.15
C VAL A 112 -18.98 5.32 -3.13
N GLN A 113 -20.07 4.64 -3.49
CA GLN A 113 -20.66 3.60 -2.64
C GLN A 113 -19.90 2.28 -2.79
N VAL A 114 -19.57 1.66 -1.67
CA VAL A 114 -18.93 0.33 -1.58
C VAL A 114 -19.89 -0.62 -0.87
N THR A 115 -20.28 -1.69 -1.57
CA THR A 115 -21.13 -2.75 -1.06
C THR A 115 -20.32 -3.80 -0.29
N GLN A 116 -21.00 -4.64 0.50
CA GLN A 116 -20.35 -5.75 1.21
C GLN A 116 -19.68 -6.73 0.23
N ALA A 117 -20.34 -7.05 -0.89
CA ALA A 117 -19.78 -7.97 -1.89
C ALA A 117 -18.51 -7.40 -2.56
N GLU A 118 -18.47 -6.09 -2.84
CA GLU A 118 -17.27 -5.44 -3.39
C GLU A 118 -16.12 -5.40 -2.38
N LEU A 119 -16.43 -5.21 -1.09
CA LEU A 119 -15.43 -5.26 -0.02
C LEU A 119 -14.91 -6.69 0.21
N GLU A 120 -15.78 -7.70 0.19
CA GLU A 120 -15.38 -9.11 0.27
C GLU A 120 -14.48 -9.50 -0.91
N ASP A 121 -14.79 -9.01 -2.12
CA ASP A 121 -13.97 -9.21 -3.31
C ASP A 121 -12.57 -8.58 -3.15
N ASN A 122 -12.49 -7.36 -2.60
CA ASN A 122 -11.20 -6.73 -2.27
C ASN A 122 -10.35 -7.61 -1.34
N LEU A 123 -10.93 -8.04 -0.22
CA LEU A 123 -10.24 -8.87 0.78
C LEU A 123 -9.84 -10.24 0.19
N ALA A 124 -10.64 -10.80 -0.71
CA ALA A 124 -10.30 -12.03 -1.43
C ALA A 124 -9.14 -11.84 -2.43
N ARG A 125 -8.93 -10.62 -2.93
CA ARG A 125 -7.81 -10.25 -3.81
C ARG A 125 -6.51 -9.97 -3.07
N GLN A 126 -6.52 -10.00 -1.73
CA GLN A 126 -5.37 -9.63 -0.90
C GLN A 126 -4.98 -8.17 -1.16
N GLY A 127 -5.89 -7.27 -0.79
CA GLY A 127 -5.78 -5.83 -1.04
C GLY A 127 -4.80 -5.14 -0.08
N GLY A 128 -4.92 -3.83 0.07
CA GLY A 128 -4.03 -3.02 0.89
C GLY A 128 -4.27 -3.04 2.40
N SER A 129 -5.20 -3.86 2.91
CA SER A 129 -5.60 -3.88 4.32
C SER A 129 -5.00 -5.04 5.08
N THR A 130 -4.59 -4.82 6.34
CA THR A 130 -4.19 -5.92 7.24
C THR A 130 -5.32 -6.89 7.60
N ALA A 131 -6.58 -6.56 7.30
CA ALA A 131 -7.73 -7.40 7.66
C ALA A 131 -7.70 -8.79 6.99
N ASP A 132 -7.33 -8.87 5.71
CA ASP A 132 -7.21 -10.16 5.01
C ASP A 132 -6.03 -11.03 5.50
N ASN A 133 -5.02 -10.41 6.11
CA ASN A 133 -3.88 -11.09 6.70
C ASN A 133 -4.11 -11.54 8.15
N THR A 134 -5.20 -11.10 8.79
CA THR A 134 -5.51 -11.36 10.21
C THR A 134 -6.74 -12.24 10.41
N GLY A 135 -7.24 -12.87 9.34
CA GLY A 135 -8.46 -13.67 9.41
C GLY A 135 -9.73 -12.82 9.56
N LEU A 136 -9.68 -11.58 9.06
CA LEU A 136 -10.77 -10.59 9.06
C LEU A 136 -11.05 -9.91 10.42
N ASP A 137 -10.12 -10.01 11.38
CA ASP A 137 -10.22 -9.36 12.70
C ASP A 137 -9.57 -7.96 12.76
N GLY A 138 -9.07 -7.45 11.62
CA GLY A 138 -8.37 -6.17 11.50
C GLY A 138 -9.23 -5.02 10.97
N PRO A 139 -8.76 -3.76 11.06
CA PRO A 139 -9.49 -2.59 10.55
C PRO A 139 -9.68 -2.66 9.02
N ILE A 140 -10.91 -2.47 8.54
CA ILE A 140 -11.23 -2.61 7.10
C ILE A 140 -11.15 -1.31 6.30
N TRP A 141 -10.93 -0.15 6.93
CA TRP A 141 -10.93 1.13 6.22
C TRP A 141 -10.00 1.21 5.00
N PRO A 142 -8.80 0.57 4.96
CA PRO A 142 -7.96 0.61 3.76
C PRO A 142 -8.63 -0.12 2.59
N ALA A 143 -9.17 -1.31 2.85
CA ALA A 143 -9.89 -2.12 1.85
C ALA A 143 -11.12 -1.38 1.31
N VAL A 144 -11.88 -0.71 2.19
CA VAL A 144 -13.02 0.13 1.78
C VAL A 144 -12.59 1.28 0.87
N ALA A 145 -11.48 1.96 1.18
CA ALA A 145 -10.94 3.05 0.38
C ALA A 145 -10.37 2.57 -0.96
N GLU A 146 -9.62 1.47 -0.98
CA GLU A 146 -9.05 0.84 -2.19
C GLU A 146 -10.17 0.36 -3.13
N THR A 147 -11.22 -0.26 -2.60
CA THR A 147 -12.39 -0.68 -3.38
C THR A 147 -13.07 0.52 -4.05
N ALA A 148 -13.26 1.62 -3.31
CA ALA A 148 -13.82 2.84 -3.87
C ALA A 148 -12.94 3.45 -4.96
N TYR A 149 -11.62 3.39 -4.78
CA TYR A 149 -10.67 3.90 -5.76
C TYR A 149 -10.65 3.05 -7.03
N ALA A 150 -10.57 1.72 -6.91
CA ALA A 150 -10.71 0.80 -8.04
C ALA A 150 -12.00 1.09 -8.83
N LYS A 151 -13.12 1.33 -8.14
CA LYS A 151 -14.41 1.65 -8.76
C LYS A 151 -14.44 2.98 -9.52
N MET A 152 -13.59 3.95 -9.19
CA MET A 152 -13.45 5.18 -9.99
C MET A 152 -12.75 4.92 -11.34
N HIS A 153 -12.03 3.81 -11.46
CA HIS A 153 -11.30 3.39 -12.66
C HIS A 153 -12.02 2.27 -13.43
N ASP A 154 -13.26 1.94 -13.06
CA ASP A 154 -14.01 0.82 -13.61
C ASP A 154 -15.24 1.29 -14.41
N SER A 155 -15.41 0.76 -15.62
CA SER A 155 -16.56 1.08 -16.47
C SER A 155 -17.73 0.10 -16.34
N ASN A 156 -17.53 -1.05 -15.67
CA ASN A 156 -18.52 -2.10 -15.50
C ASN A 156 -18.45 -2.78 -14.11
N PRO A 157 -18.93 -2.11 -13.03
CA PRO A 157 -18.82 -2.66 -11.67
C PRO A 157 -19.53 -4.00 -11.46
N ALA A 158 -20.44 -4.38 -12.36
CA ALA A 158 -21.19 -5.63 -12.28
C ALA A 158 -20.33 -6.89 -12.49
N ASP A 159 -19.09 -6.77 -13.00
CA ASP A 159 -18.16 -7.89 -13.18
C ASP A 159 -17.15 -8.09 -12.03
N GLY A 160 -17.37 -7.41 -10.89
CA GLY A 160 -16.48 -7.49 -9.74
C GLY A 160 -15.27 -6.58 -9.85
N LEU A 161 -15.44 -5.40 -10.46
CA LEU A 161 -14.44 -4.32 -10.54
C LEU A 161 -13.12 -4.77 -11.20
N THR A 162 -13.17 -5.71 -12.14
CA THR A 162 -11.95 -6.31 -12.69
C THR A 162 -11.11 -5.29 -13.45
N GLU A 163 -11.76 -4.40 -14.22
CA GLU A 163 -11.07 -3.31 -14.91
C GLU A 163 -10.44 -2.34 -13.90
N GLY A 164 -11.20 -1.95 -12.87
CA GLY A 164 -10.75 -1.04 -11.82
C GLY A 164 -9.52 -1.55 -11.07
N TYR A 165 -9.56 -2.80 -10.61
CA TYR A 165 -8.41 -3.40 -9.93
C TYR A 165 -7.19 -3.55 -10.83
N ASN A 166 -7.39 -3.93 -12.10
CA ASN A 166 -6.28 -3.98 -13.06
C ASN A 166 -5.69 -2.58 -13.30
N ALA A 167 -6.52 -1.54 -13.34
CA ALA A 167 -6.07 -0.18 -13.57
C ALA A 167 -5.14 0.29 -12.42
N ILE A 168 -5.53 0.08 -11.17
CA ILE A 168 -4.74 0.52 -10.01
C ILE A 168 -3.53 -0.38 -9.74
N ALA A 169 -3.59 -1.65 -10.13
CA ALA A 169 -2.50 -2.61 -9.92
C ALA A 169 -1.29 -2.40 -10.87
N ASN A 170 -1.44 -1.61 -11.93
CA ASN A 170 -0.37 -1.35 -12.92
C ASN A 170 0.53 -0.15 -12.55
N GLY A 171 0.50 0.28 -11.30
CA GLY A 171 1.25 1.45 -10.83
C GLY A 171 0.53 2.77 -11.10
N GLY A 172 1.02 3.83 -10.46
CA GLY A 172 0.47 5.16 -10.54
C GLY A 172 1.36 6.16 -9.81
N TRP A 173 0.91 7.42 -9.79
CA TRP A 173 1.73 8.53 -9.29
C TRP A 173 1.27 9.00 -7.91
N PRO A 174 2.19 9.27 -6.96
CA PRO A 174 1.82 9.75 -5.63
C PRO A 174 0.95 11.01 -5.65
N GLN A 175 1.19 11.94 -6.59
CA GLN A 175 0.37 13.15 -6.73
C GLN A 175 -1.07 12.85 -7.16
N ASP A 176 -1.28 11.84 -8.00
CA ASP A 176 -2.64 11.46 -8.44
C ASP A 176 -3.40 10.80 -7.28
N ALA A 177 -2.73 9.97 -6.48
CA ALA A 177 -3.30 9.46 -5.22
C ALA A 177 -3.58 10.59 -4.21
N MET A 178 -2.64 11.52 -4.04
CA MET A 178 -2.83 12.69 -3.17
C MET A 178 -4.06 13.48 -3.58
N GLN A 179 -4.22 13.70 -4.89
CA GLN A 179 -5.39 14.37 -5.43
C GLN A 179 -6.67 13.57 -5.21
N ALA A 180 -6.67 12.26 -5.50
CA ALA A 180 -7.84 11.42 -5.30
C ALA A 180 -8.30 11.41 -3.84
N ILE A 181 -7.35 11.38 -2.90
CA ILE A 181 -7.63 11.28 -1.45
C ILE A 181 -8.01 12.65 -0.87
N THR A 182 -7.33 13.73 -1.29
CA THR A 182 -7.43 15.04 -0.62
C THR A 182 -8.08 16.14 -1.44
N GLY A 183 -8.25 15.94 -2.75
CA GLY A 183 -8.69 16.96 -3.70
C GLY A 183 -7.56 17.87 -4.20
N ASP A 184 -6.33 17.67 -3.73
CA ASP A 184 -5.15 18.48 -4.05
C ASP A 184 -3.95 17.57 -4.38
N ARG A 185 -3.19 17.89 -5.43
CA ARG A 185 -2.01 17.11 -5.86
C ARG A 185 -0.85 17.16 -4.88
N GLY A 186 -0.83 18.17 -4.01
CA GLY A 186 0.29 18.47 -3.14
C GLY A 186 1.48 19.08 -3.87
N ASP A 187 2.50 19.43 -3.08
CA ASP A 187 3.75 20.02 -3.56
C ASP A 187 4.83 18.93 -3.62
N GLU A 188 5.62 18.92 -4.69
CA GLU A 188 6.83 18.11 -4.76
C GLU A 188 8.03 18.82 -4.12
N ILE A 189 8.77 18.08 -3.31
CA ILE A 189 10.04 18.48 -2.73
C ILE A 189 11.09 17.54 -3.33
N ARG A 190 12.01 18.11 -4.11
CA ARG A 190 13.02 17.37 -4.87
C ARG A 190 14.41 17.84 -4.48
N TYR A 191 15.37 16.92 -4.51
CA TYR A 191 16.76 17.31 -4.39
C TYR A 191 17.17 18.19 -5.58
N SER A 192 17.80 19.30 -5.29
CA SER A 192 18.34 20.20 -6.30
C SER A 192 19.43 21.07 -5.67
N GLU A 193 20.49 21.34 -6.42
CA GLU A 193 21.57 22.23 -5.99
C GLU A 193 21.45 23.57 -6.74
N GLY A 194 21.43 24.66 -5.98
CA GLY A 194 21.61 26.00 -6.56
C GLY A 194 23.04 26.22 -7.07
N PHE A 195 23.21 27.14 -8.02
CA PHE A 195 24.50 27.40 -8.70
C PHE A 195 25.68 27.75 -7.77
N PHE A 196 25.40 28.23 -6.56
CA PHE A 196 26.40 28.55 -5.52
C PHE A 196 26.09 27.87 -4.18
N GLU A 197 25.22 26.86 -4.19
CA GLU A 197 24.80 26.16 -3.01
C GLU A 197 25.69 24.95 -2.75
N SER A 198 26.03 24.71 -1.49
CA SER A 198 26.69 23.45 -1.11
C SER A 198 25.66 22.34 -0.99
N GLU A 199 26.04 21.12 -1.30
CA GLU A 199 25.23 19.92 -1.10
C GLU A 199 24.59 19.86 0.31
N ASN A 200 25.35 20.16 1.36
CA ASN A 200 24.83 20.22 2.73
C ASN A 200 23.72 21.26 2.90
N SER A 201 23.82 22.42 2.25
CA SER A 201 22.79 23.44 2.28
C SER A 201 21.54 23.02 1.50
N ALA A 202 21.72 22.31 0.37
CA ALA A 202 20.62 21.73 -0.39
C ALA A 202 19.88 20.65 0.42
N LEU A 203 20.63 19.79 1.11
CA LEU A 203 20.09 18.78 2.04
C LEU A 203 19.37 19.43 3.23
N ASP A 204 19.95 20.46 3.86
CA ASP A 204 19.31 21.21 4.94
C ASP A 204 17.99 21.86 4.48
N ARG A 205 17.95 22.42 3.26
CA ARG A 205 16.71 22.97 2.67
C ARG A 205 15.68 21.87 2.47
N MET A 206 16.06 20.77 1.83
CA MET A 206 15.16 19.67 1.50
C MET A 206 14.57 19.06 2.79
N ALA A 207 15.43 18.74 3.76
CA ALA A 207 15.01 18.25 5.07
C ALA A 207 14.09 19.26 5.78
N GLY A 208 14.43 20.55 5.75
CA GLY A 208 13.59 21.61 6.34
C GLY A 208 12.22 21.74 5.68
N GLN A 209 12.10 21.50 4.38
CA GLN A 209 10.80 21.49 3.68
C GLN A 209 9.95 20.28 4.07
N VAL A 210 10.57 19.10 4.18
CA VAL A 210 9.89 17.86 4.63
C VAL A 210 9.45 18.00 6.09
N ASP A 211 10.34 18.46 6.97
CA ASP A 211 10.05 18.71 8.40
C ASP A 211 8.91 19.72 8.55
N ALA A 212 8.97 20.84 7.81
CA ALA A 212 7.91 21.82 7.82
C ALA A 212 6.57 21.23 7.34
N ALA A 213 6.57 20.32 6.36
CA ALA A 213 5.34 19.68 5.91
C ALA A 213 4.74 18.78 7.00
N LEU A 214 5.55 17.88 7.57
CA LEU A 214 5.14 16.98 8.65
C LEU A 214 4.66 17.76 9.88
N SER A 215 5.43 18.77 10.31
CA SER A 215 5.10 19.62 11.45
C SER A 215 3.80 20.43 11.26
N ASN A 216 3.40 20.71 10.02
CA ASN A 216 2.12 21.33 9.69
C ASN A 216 0.97 20.32 9.48
N GLY A 217 1.18 19.04 9.82
CA GLY A 217 0.17 17.98 9.68
C GLY A 217 -0.17 17.66 8.23
N ARG A 218 0.74 17.93 7.29
CA ARG A 218 0.59 17.55 5.87
C ARG A 218 1.02 16.09 5.70
N PRO A 219 0.23 15.23 5.02
CA PRO A 219 0.69 13.90 4.65
C PRO A 219 1.89 14.02 3.71
N VAL A 220 2.92 13.22 3.93
CA VAL A 220 4.11 13.20 3.07
C VAL A 220 4.39 11.77 2.63
N THR A 221 4.62 11.59 1.33
CA THR A 221 5.08 10.33 0.73
C THR A 221 6.44 10.52 0.06
N LEU A 222 7.20 9.44 -0.08
CA LEU A 222 8.45 9.39 -0.85
C LEU A 222 8.26 8.43 -2.02
N TRP A 223 8.51 8.90 -3.23
CA TRP A 223 8.58 8.05 -4.43
C TRP A 223 10.04 7.74 -4.77
N THR A 224 10.33 6.45 -4.89
CA THR A 224 11.65 5.93 -5.21
C THR A 224 11.72 5.40 -6.64
N VAL A 225 12.88 5.55 -7.27
CA VAL A 225 13.18 5.15 -8.65
C VAL A 225 14.55 4.46 -8.69
N PRO A 226 14.81 3.63 -9.73
CA PRO A 226 16.12 3.00 -9.90
C PRO A 226 17.28 3.96 -9.80
N GLU A 227 18.29 3.60 -9.00
CA GLU A 227 19.39 4.52 -8.73
C GLU A 227 20.26 4.77 -9.96
N ASN A 228 20.89 5.95 -9.97
CA ASN A 228 21.79 6.36 -11.03
C ASN A 228 23.07 5.53 -11.00
N ARG A 229 23.11 4.47 -11.79
CA ARG A 229 24.32 3.66 -11.97
C ARG A 229 25.36 4.41 -12.79
N SER A 230 26.59 4.48 -12.29
CA SER A 230 27.69 5.02 -13.08
C SER A 230 27.91 4.19 -14.34
N LEU A 231 28.47 4.79 -15.40
CA LEU A 231 28.80 4.07 -16.63
C LEU A 231 29.66 2.82 -16.36
N TRP A 232 30.56 2.91 -15.38
CA TRP A 232 31.41 1.79 -14.99
C TRP A 232 30.66 0.69 -14.26
N ASP A 233 29.67 1.03 -13.43
CA ASP A 233 28.81 0.05 -12.77
C ASP A 233 27.97 -0.71 -13.80
N ARG A 234 27.41 0.01 -14.78
CA ARG A 234 26.66 -0.61 -15.89
C ARG A 234 27.52 -1.55 -16.73
N ILE A 235 28.79 -1.18 -17.01
CA ILE A 235 29.72 -2.02 -17.78
C ILE A 235 30.11 -3.29 -17.00
N ARG A 236 30.22 -3.21 -15.67
CA ARG A 236 30.62 -4.34 -14.83
C ARG A 236 29.45 -5.18 -14.29
N GLY A 237 28.22 -4.73 -14.50
CA GLY A 237 27.04 -5.35 -13.91
C GLY A 237 26.95 -5.13 -12.40
N ASN A 238 27.57 -4.07 -11.88
CA ASN A 238 27.44 -3.70 -10.47
C ASN A 238 26.13 -2.93 -10.25
N GLU A 239 25.51 -3.14 -9.10
CA GLU A 239 24.28 -2.44 -8.70
C GLU A 239 24.54 -0.98 -8.31
N GLY A 240 25.73 -0.66 -7.80
CA GLY A 240 26.11 0.69 -7.37
C GLY A 240 25.94 0.84 -5.85
N THR A 241 25.91 2.08 -5.37
CA THR A 241 25.46 2.36 -4.00
C THR A 241 23.94 2.24 -3.97
N GLN A 242 23.41 1.37 -3.13
CA GLN A 242 21.96 1.20 -2.94
C GLN A 242 21.50 2.02 -1.74
N ASP A 243 20.28 2.55 -1.81
CA ASP A 243 19.67 3.30 -0.70
C ASP A 243 18.83 2.43 0.24
N GLY A 244 18.62 1.15 -0.12
CA GLY A 244 17.86 0.19 0.67
C GLY A 244 16.35 0.19 0.41
N LEU A 245 15.86 1.10 -0.43
CA LEU A 245 14.44 1.24 -0.75
C LEU A 245 14.10 0.57 -2.08
N VAL A 246 13.04 -0.24 -2.08
CA VAL A 246 12.41 -0.80 -3.30
C VAL A 246 12.29 0.27 -4.40
N ASP A 247 12.78 -0.05 -5.59
CA ASP A 247 12.59 0.76 -6.79
C ASP A 247 11.14 0.87 -7.28
N ASN A 248 10.80 2.00 -7.89
CA ASN A 248 9.45 2.28 -8.42
C ASN A 248 8.35 2.10 -7.37
N HIS A 249 8.63 2.51 -6.13
CA HIS A 249 7.76 2.28 -4.98
C HIS A 249 7.44 3.58 -4.23
N VAL A 250 6.34 3.58 -3.50
CA VAL A 250 5.91 4.75 -2.72
C VAL A 250 5.85 4.39 -1.25
N TYR A 251 6.52 5.19 -0.43
CA TYR A 251 6.57 5.04 1.01
C TYR A 251 5.78 6.15 1.70
N THR A 252 5.23 5.86 2.88
CA THR A 252 4.81 6.90 3.81
C THR A 252 6.04 7.50 4.49
N VAL A 253 6.18 8.83 4.50
CA VAL A 253 7.26 9.50 5.25
C VAL A 253 6.77 9.77 6.67
N GLN A 254 7.49 9.22 7.64
CA GLN A 254 7.13 9.28 9.05
C GLN A 254 7.80 10.43 9.77
N ASP A 255 9.08 10.64 9.48
CA ASP A 255 9.91 11.62 10.17
C ASP A 255 11.12 12.03 9.31
N VAL A 256 11.70 13.19 9.62
CA VAL A 256 13.03 13.61 9.14
C VAL A 256 13.78 14.27 10.29
N HIS A 257 14.97 13.76 10.61
CA HIS A 257 15.72 14.21 11.77
C HIS A 257 17.23 14.11 11.56
N LYS A 258 18.02 14.78 12.41
CA LYS A 258 19.47 14.55 12.45
C LYS A 258 19.79 13.42 13.44
N ASN A 259 20.58 12.45 13.02
CA ASN A 259 21.11 11.42 13.92
C ASN A 259 22.19 11.99 14.86
N ALA A 260 22.80 11.13 15.68
CA ALA A 260 23.83 11.53 16.66
C ALA A 260 25.07 12.17 16.02
N ASP A 261 25.37 11.84 14.76
CA ASP A 261 26.50 12.37 14.00
C ASP A 261 26.15 13.65 13.23
N GLY A 262 24.89 14.11 13.32
CA GLY A 262 24.40 15.32 12.65
C GLY A 262 23.98 15.11 11.20
N GLU A 263 23.89 13.87 10.73
CA GLU A 263 23.44 13.51 9.39
C GLU A 263 21.91 13.44 9.33
N TRP A 264 21.32 13.98 8.25
CA TRP A 264 19.88 13.93 8.02
C TRP A 264 19.44 12.50 7.66
N MET A 265 18.52 11.98 8.45
CA MET A 265 17.84 10.71 8.26
C MET A 265 16.38 10.96 7.93
N VAL A 266 15.81 10.13 7.07
CA VAL A 266 14.37 10.06 6.82
C VAL A 266 13.86 8.72 7.29
N THR A 267 12.85 8.74 8.14
CA THR A 267 12.14 7.53 8.55
C THR A 267 10.96 7.33 7.62
N VAL A 268 10.91 6.18 6.95
CA VAL A 268 9.85 5.83 6.00
C VAL A 268 9.19 4.51 6.36
N ARG A 269 7.91 4.34 6.02
CA ARG A 269 7.16 3.09 6.16
C ARG A 269 6.81 2.53 4.79
N ASN A 270 7.24 1.30 4.55
CA ASN A 270 6.89 0.51 3.38
C ASN A 270 5.43 0.01 3.47
N PRO A 271 4.56 0.28 2.49
CA PRO A 271 3.20 -0.24 2.49
C PRO A 271 3.13 -1.78 2.49
N TRP A 272 4.18 -2.52 2.07
CA TRP A 272 4.26 -3.98 2.20
C TRP A 272 4.39 -4.48 3.66
N SER A 273 4.54 -3.56 4.61
CA SER A 273 4.72 -3.87 6.04
C SER A 273 6.02 -4.63 6.36
N THR A 274 6.95 -4.69 5.42
CA THR A 274 8.28 -5.31 5.57
C THR A 274 9.26 -4.70 4.57
N ASN A 275 10.55 -4.76 4.85
CA ASN A 275 11.63 -4.45 3.92
C ASN A 275 12.59 -5.64 3.80
N MET A 276 12.07 -6.88 3.89
CA MET A 276 12.85 -8.09 3.70
C MET A 276 12.88 -8.51 2.23
N ASN A 277 14.05 -8.90 1.74
CA ASN A 277 14.29 -9.38 0.39
C ASN A 277 13.88 -8.37 -0.69
N VAL A 278 14.05 -7.08 -0.42
CA VAL A 278 13.69 -6.00 -1.36
C VAL A 278 14.70 -5.84 -2.50
N GLY A 279 15.87 -6.47 -2.38
CA GLY A 279 16.90 -6.45 -3.42
C GLY A 279 17.92 -5.31 -3.29
N GLU A 280 17.79 -4.46 -2.27
CA GLU A 280 18.50 -3.17 -2.19
C GLU A 280 19.59 -3.14 -1.10
N GLY A 281 20.10 -4.31 -0.71
CA GLY A 281 21.23 -4.43 0.20
C GLY A 281 20.95 -4.17 1.69
N HIS A 282 19.73 -3.75 2.05
CA HIS A 282 19.34 -3.42 3.43
C HIS A 282 18.03 -4.09 3.85
N ASP A 283 18.11 -5.35 4.28
CA ASP A 283 16.94 -6.10 4.74
C ASP A 283 16.56 -5.77 6.19
N THR A 284 15.28 -5.46 6.41
CA THR A 284 14.68 -5.41 7.75
C THR A 284 13.26 -5.98 7.76
N ALA A 285 12.95 -6.79 8.77
CA ALA A 285 11.60 -7.31 9.00
C ALA A 285 10.60 -6.21 9.45
N SER A 286 11.10 -5.02 9.75
CA SER A 286 10.28 -3.86 10.09
C SER A 286 9.62 -3.27 8.85
N ALA A 287 8.36 -2.84 8.98
CA ALA A 287 7.70 -1.99 7.99
C ALA A 287 8.39 -0.63 7.84
N THR A 288 9.07 -0.18 8.89
CA THR A 288 9.76 1.11 8.97
C THR A 288 11.26 0.94 8.79
N MET A 289 11.88 1.87 8.06
CA MET A 289 13.32 1.98 7.91
C MET A 289 13.78 3.44 7.96
N GLU A 290 15.05 3.64 8.31
CA GLU A 290 15.70 4.95 8.29
C GLU A 290 16.77 4.97 7.20
N VAL A 291 16.73 6.00 6.37
CA VAL A 291 17.66 6.16 5.24
C VAL A 291 18.31 7.53 5.32
N PRO A 292 19.65 7.65 5.15
CA PRO A 292 20.28 8.95 5.05
C PRO A 292 19.74 9.72 3.86
N LEU A 293 19.29 10.96 4.07
CA LEU A 293 18.80 11.82 3.00
C LEU A 293 19.90 12.11 1.96
N ARG A 294 21.16 12.15 2.41
CA ARG A 294 22.34 12.24 1.56
C ARG A 294 22.44 11.04 0.60
N THR A 295 22.24 9.81 1.09
CA THR A 295 22.24 8.62 0.22
C THR A 295 21.19 8.74 -0.87
N LEU A 296 19.96 9.14 -0.51
CA LEU A 296 18.87 9.35 -1.48
C LEU A 296 19.20 10.40 -2.55
N ALA A 297 19.90 11.47 -2.16
CA ALA A 297 20.34 12.52 -3.08
C ALA A 297 21.49 12.06 -3.99
N ASP A 298 22.50 11.40 -3.42
CA ASP A 298 23.69 10.92 -4.12
C ASP A 298 23.37 9.81 -5.12
N THR A 299 22.49 8.88 -4.75
CA THR A 299 22.04 7.80 -5.65
C THR A 299 21.02 8.29 -6.67
N GLY A 300 20.32 9.39 -6.38
CA GLY A 300 19.16 9.84 -7.13
C GLY A 300 17.97 8.88 -7.04
N GLY A 301 17.98 7.97 -6.06
CA GLY A 301 16.92 6.99 -5.84
C GLY A 301 15.63 7.63 -5.31
N ALA A 302 15.72 8.81 -4.67
CA ALA A 302 14.56 9.64 -4.36
C ALA A 302 14.20 10.57 -5.53
N GLU A 303 13.12 10.25 -6.22
CA GLU A 303 12.61 11.08 -7.31
C GLU A 303 11.90 12.33 -6.77
N ALA A 304 11.01 12.16 -5.78
CA ALA A 304 10.36 13.26 -5.07
C ALA A 304 9.74 12.83 -3.74
N PHE A 305 9.72 13.77 -2.79
CA PHE A 305 8.77 13.77 -1.70
C PHE A 305 7.51 14.52 -2.17
N THR A 306 6.33 13.99 -1.85
CA THR A 306 5.05 14.67 -2.14
C THR A 306 4.38 15.06 -0.84
N ALA A 307 4.23 16.36 -0.59
CA ALA A 307 3.55 16.89 0.57
C ALA A 307 2.13 17.32 0.21
N GLY A 308 1.12 16.62 0.74
CA GLY A 308 -0.29 16.95 0.51
C GLY A 308 -0.73 18.28 1.15
N PRO A 309 -2.00 18.67 1.04
CA PRO A 309 -2.50 19.94 1.57
C PRO A 309 -2.43 19.94 3.11
N ALA A 310 -2.43 21.12 3.73
CA ALA A 310 -2.39 21.25 5.21
C ALA A 310 -3.76 21.09 5.88
N ARG A 311 -4.87 21.21 5.13
CA ARG A 311 -6.25 21.10 5.60
C ARG A 311 -7.16 20.55 4.52
#